data_AF-A0A2F0AFM8-F1
#
_entry.id   AF-A0A2F0AFM8-F1
#
_cell.length_a   1.000
_cell.length_b   1.000
_cell.length_c   1.000
_cell.angle_alpha   90.00
_cell.angle_beta   90.00
_cell.angle_gamma   90.00
#
_symmetry.space_group_name_H-M   'P 1'
#
loop_
_entity.id
_entity.type
_entity.pdbx_description
1 polymer ?
#
loop_
_entity_poly.entity_id
_entity_poly.type
_entity_poly.pdbx_seq_one_letter_code
_entity_poly.pdbx_strand_id
1 'polypeptide(L)'
;DLTDADLQYADLTGADLQYADLTGADLRDADLTNADLNYADLTNADFQDADLEDATLVEADLKFAKFSGATVTDANFDDTYWHETMWTDGVRYDTNQA
;
A
#
# COMPACT_ATOMS: atom_id res chain seq x y z
N ASP A 1 3.16 9.67 10.90
CA ASP A 1 1.78 10.14 10.99
C ASP A 1 1.48 10.91 9.71
N LEU A 2 0.82 10.22 8.80
CA LEU A 2 0.39 10.63 7.47
C LEU A 2 -1.08 10.22 7.26
N THR A 3 -1.85 10.08 8.35
CA THR A 3 -3.27 9.73 8.30
C THR A 3 -4.04 10.74 7.45
N ASP A 4 -4.88 10.24 6.54
CA ASP A 4 -5.67 11.02 5.56
C ASP A 4 -4.84 12.00 4.70
N ALA A 5 -3.52 11.77 4.58
CA ALA A 5 -2.66 12.65 3.79
C ALA A 5 -2.99 12.55 2.30
N ASP A 6 -2.98 13.69 1.61
CA ASP A 6 -3.02 13.75 0.15
C ASP A 6 -1.60 13.64 -0.39
N LEU A 7 -1.26 12.46 -0.91
CA LEU A 7 0.04 12.09 -1.46
C LEU A 7 -0.09 11.69 -2.94
N GLN A 8 -1.16 12.13 -3.60
CA GLN A 8 -1.35 11.88 -5.03
C GLN A 8 -0.16 12.43 -5.83
N TYR A 9 0.34 11.66 -6.79
CA TYR A 9 1.49 12.01 -7.63
C TYR A 9 2.79 12.27 -6.86
N ALA A 10 2.88 11.89 -5.58
CA ALA A 10 4.09 12.10 -4.80
C ALA A 10 5.22 11.20 -5.31
N ASP A 11 6.44 11.74 -5.33
CA ASP A 11 7.66 10.94 -5.47
C ASP A 11 8.11 10.52 -4.07
N LEU A 12 7.90 9.25 -3.76
CA LEU A 12 8.27 8.56 -2.52
C LEU A 12 9.29 7.45 -2.82
N THR A 13 10.03 7.56 -3.93
CA THR A 13 11.03 6.58 -4.36
C THR A 13 12.04 6.36 -3.22
N GLY A 14 12.17 5.11 -2.78
CA GLY A 14 13.10 4.73 -1.71
C GLY A 14 12.80 5.33 -0.33
N ALA A 15 11.59 5.84 -0.11
CA ALA A 15 11.20 6.40 1.18
C ALA A 15 11.21 5.33 2.28
N ASP A 16 11.70 5.71 3.46
CA ASP A 16 11.57 4.92 4.69
C ASP A 16 10.26 5.30 5.40
N LEU A 17 9.25 4.45 5.24
CA LEU A 17 7.89 4.58 5.79
C LEU A 17 7.58 3.45 6.77
N GLN A 18 8.61 2.80 7.32
CA GLN A 18 8.44 1.75 8.31
C GLN A 18 7.63 2.27 9.51
N TYR A 19 6.66 1.47 9.96
CA TYR A 19 5.78 1.80 11.09
C TYR A 19 4.97 3.10 10.91
N ALA A 20 4.88 3.65 9.70
CA ALA A 20 4.10 4.84 9.45
C ALA A 20 2.60 4.54 9.60
N ASP A 21 1.87 5.46 10.22
CA ASP A 21 0.42 5.53 10.11
C ASP A 21 0.07 6.29 8.83
N LEU A 22 -0.47 5.57 7.85
CA LEU A 22 -0.91 6.02 6.53
C LEU A 22 -2.40 5.68 6.36
N THR A 23 -3.12 5.53 7.47
CA THR A 23 -4.55 5.20 7.47
C THR A 23 -5.31 6.21 6.62
N GLY A 24 -6.05 5.74 5.62
CA GLY A 24 -6.84 6.60 4.73
C GLY A 24 -6.03 7.51 3.80
N ALA A 25 -4.71 7.36 3.72
CA ALA A 25 -3.89 8.17 2.83
C ALA A 25 -4.26 7.95 1.36
N ASP A 26 -4.22 9.03 0.58
CA ASP A 26 -4.45 9.03 -0.85
C ASP A 26 -3.11 9.00 -1.58
N LEU A 27 -2.71 7.82 -2.08
CA LEU A 27 -1.45 7.53 -2.76
C LEU A 27 -1.65 7.27 -4.25
N ARG A 28 -2.78 7.73 -4.82
CA ARG A 28 -3.08 7.48 -6.23
C ARG A 28 -2.02 8.11 -7.13
N ASP A 29 -1.61 7.37 -8.16
CA ASP A 29 -0.55 7.77 -9.09
C ASP A 29 0.82 8.11 -8.42
N ALA A 30 1.06 7.71 -7.15
CA ALA A 30 2.32 7.96 -6.47
C ALA A 30 3.43 6.99 -6.92
N ASP A 31 4.68 7.44 -6.89
CA ASP A 31 5.86 6.60 -7.11
C ASP A 31 6.43 6.15 -5.75
N LEU A 32 6.25 4.88 -5.41
CA LEU A 32 6.75 4.21 -4.21
C LEU A 32 7.83 3.18 -4.56
N THR A 33 8.47 3.31 -5.73
CA THR A 33 9.49 2.38 -6.19
C THR A 33 10.61 2.26 -5.14
N ASN A 34 10.95 1.03 -4.73
CA ASN A 34 11.91 0.72 -3.65
C ASN A 34 11.56 1.27 -2.25
N ALA A 35 10.32 1.72 -1.99
CA ALA A 35 9.93 2.22 -0.67
C ALA A 35 9.86 1.09 0.38
N ASP A 36 10.19 1.42 1.63
CA ASP A 36 10.06 0.52 2.77
C ASP A 36 8.83 0.88 3.60
N LEU A 37 7.76 0.09 3.46
CA LEU A 37 6.47 0.20 4.13
C LEU A 37 6.26 -0.91 5.17
N ASN A 38 7.33 -1.58 5.61
CA ASN A 38 7.20 -2.68 6.56
C ASN A 38 6.52 -2.20 7.85
N TYR A 39 5.60 -3.01 8.38
CA TYR A 39 4.82 -2.71 9.60
C TYR A 39 3.95 -1.44 9.54
N ALA A 40 3.75 -0.83 8.36
CA ALA A 40 2.91 0.35 8.22
C ALA A 40 1.41 0.03 8.40
N ASP A 41 0.65 0.99 8.93
CA ASP A 41 -0.82 0.93 8.89
C ASP A 41 -1.29 1.60 7.61
N LEU A 42 -1.73 0.78 6.64
CA LEU A 42 -2.24 1.20 5.34
C LEU A 42 -3.76 0.96 5.25
N THR A 43 -4.43 0.86 6.41
CA THR A 43 -5.87 0.64 6.46
C THR A 43 -6.60 1.74 5.69
N ASN A 44 -7.49 1.37 4.76
CA ASN A 44 -8.21 2.27 3.86
C ASN A 44 -7.33 3.13 2.90
N ALA A 45 -6.03 2.88 2.79
CA ALA A 45 -5.18 3.64 1.86
C ALA A 45 -5.56 3.37 0.39
N ASP A 46 -5.43 4.39 -0.46
CA ASP A 46 -5.75 4.30 -1.89
C ASP A 46 -4.47 4.37 -2.74
N PHE A 47 -4.04 3.22 -3.26
CA PHE A 47 -2.87 3.06 -4.14
C PHE A 47 -3.28 2.89 -5.61
N GLN A 48 -4.47 3.34 -6.02
CA GLN A 48 -4.87 3.19 -7.43
C GLN A 48 -3.81 3.80 -8.36
N ASP A 49 -3.40 3.01 -9.35
CA ASP A 49 -2.40 3.39 -10.36
C ASP A 49 -1.02 3.83 -9.78
N ALA A 50 -0.72 3.51 -8.51
CA ALA A 50 0.58 3.77 -7.90
C ALA A 50 1.66 2.78 -8.38
N ASP A 51 2.92 3.19 -8.36
CA ASP A 51 4.05 2.30 -8.63
C ASP A 51 4.70 1.82 -7.34
N LEU A 52 4.61 0.52 -7.05
CA LEU A 52 5.24 -0.13 -5.91
C LEU A 52 6.34 -1.13 -6.35
N GLU A 53 6.93 -0.96 -7.54
CA GLU A 53 8.03 -1.81 -8.00
C GLU A 53 9.14 -1.91 -6.93
N ASP A 54 9.56 -3.12 -6.58
CA ASP A 54 10.56 -3.41 -5.54
C ASP A 54 10.24 -2.88 -4.12
N ALA A 55 9.01 -2.45 -3.84
CA ALA A 55 8.62 -2.00 -2.50
C ALA A 55 8.45 -3.17 -1.52
N THR A 56 8.64 -2.91 -0.22
CA THR A 56 8.49 -3.92 0.84
C THR A 56 7.39 -3.52 1.81
N LEU A 57 6.37 -4.37 1.96
CA LEU A 57 5.18 -4.17 2.80
C LEU A 57 5.01 -5.28 3.84
N VAL A 58 6.10 -5.90 4.28
CA VAL A 58 6.08 -7.05 5.20
C VAL A 58 5.37 -6.68 6.50
N GLU A 59 4.44 -7.52 6.93
CA GLU A 59 3.61 -7.31 8.13
C GLU A 59 2.78 -5.99 8.11
N ALA A 60 2.58 -5.36 6.95
CA ALA A 60 1.74 -4.16 6.85
C ALA A 60 0.25 -4.49 6.95
N ASP A 61 -0.54 -3.56 7.47
CA ASP A 61 -1.99 -3.66 7.56
C ASP A 61 -2.64 -3.08 6.29
N LEU A 62 -3.18 -3.94 5.42
CA LEU A 62 -3.76 -3.58 4.12
C LEU A 62 -5.30 -3.62 4.12
N LYS A 63 -5.93 -3.68 5.28
CA LYS A 63 -7.40 -3.82 5.35
C LYS A 63 -8.09 -2.68 4.61
N PHE A 64 -9.01 -3.04 3.71
CA PHE A 64 -9.75 -2.11 2.88
C PHE A 64 -8.91 -1.26 1.90
N ALA A 65 -7.61 -1.50 1.78
CA ALA A 65 -6.74 -0.80 0.84
C ALA A 65 -7.12 -1.12 -0.61
N LYS A 66 -6.78 -0.22 -1.53
CA LYS A 66 -7.08 -0.36 -2.95
C LYS A 66 -5.81 -0.30 -3.79
N PHE A 67 -5.54 -1.34 -4.57
CA PHE A 67 -4.38 -1.47 -5.45
C PHE A 67 -4.77 -1.57 -6.93
N SER A 68 -6.01 -1.24 -7.32
CA SER A 68 -6.44 -1.37 -8.72
C SER A 68 -5.51 -0.60 -9.64
N GLY A 69 -4.95 -1.27 -10.66
CA GLY A 69 -4.01 -0.67 -11.60
C GLY A 69 -2.60 -0.42 -11.06
N ALA A 70 -2.34 -0.64 -9.77
CA ALA A 70 -1.02 -0.46 -9.20
C ALA A 70 0.00 -1.45 -9.81
N THR A 71 1.22 -0.96 -10.03
CA THR A 71 2.36 -1.82 -10.36
C THR A 71 2.91 -2.42 -9.07
N VAL A 72 3.01 -3.74 -9.01
CA VAL A 72 3.50 -4.47 -7.82
C VAL A 72 4.56 -5.51 -8.18
N THR A 73 5.26 -5.29 -9.31
CA THR A 73 6.36 -6.17 -9.75
C THR A 73 7.41 -6.24 -8.66
N ASP A 74 7.79 -7.46 -8.27
CA ASP A 74 8.81 -7.74 -7.24
C ASP A 74 8.55 -7.13 -5.85
N ALA A 75 7.36 -6.55 -5.62
CA ALA A 75 6.95 -6.05 -4.33
C ALA A 75 6.71 -7.20 -3.33
N ASN A 76 7.12 -7.00 -2.08
CA ASN A 76 6.99 -8.00 -1.04
C ASN A 76 5.75 -7.74 -0.15
N PHE A 77 4.79 -8.67 -0.21
CA PHE A 77 3.56 -8.66 0.60
C PHE A 77 3.51 -9.78 1.66
N ASP A 78 4.65 -10.39 1.98
CA ASP A 78 4.74 -11.46 2.97
C ASP A 78 4.16 -11.00 4.32
N ASP A 79 3.38 -11.90 4.94
CA ASP A 79 2.75 -11.67 6.25
C ASP A 79 1.86 -10.41 6.37
N THR A 80 1.44 -9.83 5.24
CA THR A 80 0.47 -8.72 5.24
C THR A 80 -0.90 -9.13 5.79
N TYR A 81 -1.56 -8.19 6.46
CA TYR A 81 -2.92 -8.36 6.95
C TYR A 81 -3.90 -7.75 5.95
N TRP A 82 -4.51 -8.57 5.09
CA TRP A 82 -5.53 -8.08 4.16
C TRP A 82 -6.92 -8.62 4.51
N HIS A 83 -7.92 -7.75 4.46
CA HIS A 83 -9.34 -8.04 4.58
C HIS A 83 -10.06 -7.01 3.74
N GLU A 84 -10.93 -7.47 2.85
CA GLU A 84 -11.72 -6.58 2.01
C GLU A 84 -10.82 -5.63 1.16
N THR A 85 -9.61 -6.09 0.86
CA THR A 85 -8.60 -5.40 0.05
C THR A 85 -8.90 -5.64 -1.42
N MET A 86 -8.79 -4.58 -2.23
CA MET A 86 -8.94 -4.64 -3.68
C MET A 86 -7.56 -4.73 -4.31
N TRP A 87 -7.26 -5.84 -5.00
CA TRP A 87 -5.95 -6.07 -5.61
C TRP A 87 -5.87 -5.49 -7.03
N THR A 88 -4.71 -5.68 -7.66
CA THR A 88 -4.37 -5.07 -8.96
C THR A 88 -5.29 -5.47 -10.11
N ASP A 89 -5.94 -6.63 -10.01
CA ASP A 89 -6.96 -7.09 -10.96
C ASP A 89 -8.34 -6.42 -10.78
N GLY A 90 -8.46 -5.52 -9.79
CA GLY A 90 -9.70 -4.82 -9.44
C GLY A 90 -10.70 -5.67 -8.68
N VAL A 91 -10.33 -6.89 -8.28
CA VAL A 91 -11.18 -7.78 -7.48
C VAL A 91 -10.90 -7.57 -6.00
N ARG A 92 -11.98 -7.55 -5.21
CA ARG A 92 -11.94 -7.42 -3.76
C ARG A 92 -12.03 -8.80 -3.12
N TYR A 93 -11.17 -9.06 -2.14
CA TYR A 93 -11.06 -10.38 -1.50
C TYR A 93 -11.28 -10.30 0.01
N ASP A 94 -12.07 -11.24 0.52
CA ASP A 94 -12.49 -11.29 1.92
C ASP A 94 -11.52 -12.08 2.81
N THR A 95 -10.29 -11.57 2.96
CA THR A 95 -9.21 -11.95 3.92
C THR A 95 -8.29 -13.18 3.64
N ASN A 96 -6.98 -13.04 3.99
CA ASN A 96 -6.03 -14.16 4.23
C ASN A 96 -5.91 -14.58 5.69
N GLN A 97 -6.39 -13.79 6.65
CA GLN A 97 -6.27 -14.07 8.08
C GLN A 97 -7.56 -13.80 8.86
N ALA A 98 -7.92 -14.78 9.70
CA ALA A 98 -8.95 -14.69 10.74
C ALA A 98 -8.40 -14.00 11.99
#